data_AF-A0A536V0D3-F1
#
_entry.id   AF-A0A536V0D3-F1
#
_cell.length_a   1.000
_cell.length_b   1.000
_cell.length_c   1.000
_cell.angle_alpha   90.00
_cell.angle_beta   90.00
_cell.angle_gamma   90.00
#
_symmetry.space_group_name_H-M   'P 1'
#
loop_
_entity.id
_entity.type
_entity.pdbx_description
1 polymer ?
#
loop_
_entity_poly.entity_id
_entity_poly.type
_entity_poly.pdbx_seq_one_letter_code
_entity_poly.pdbx_strand_id
1 'polypeptide(L)'
;MTQRYALRGDEWQIDARLLKWRGITNVLGFDTAYRLERIAGRYSDIDRERASPRTVYALHPPEGVDVWALLRSYHDYVPWADALYGSATYVPIADGAAYEVKVSQDGLIARPLNLPARQALGAWR
;
A
#
# COMPACT_ATOMS: atom_id res chain seq x y z
N MET A 1 -1.21 -17.02 8.28
CA MET A 1 -1.45 -16.31 9.56
C MET A 1 -2.34 -15.11 9.29
N THR A 2 -3.24 -14.78 10.22
CA THR A 2 -4.12 -13.60 10.11
C THR A 2 -3.72 -12.60 11.19
N GLN A 3 -3.54 -11.34 10.81
CA GLN A 3 -3.31 -10.21 11.73
C GLN A 3 -4.53 -9.30 11.76
N ARG A 4 -4.76 -8.61 12.88
CA ARG A 4 -5.87 -7.68 13.07
C ARG A 4 -5.35 -6.38 13.67
N TYR A 5 -5.86 -5.26 13.16
CA TYR A 5 -5.46 -3.92 13.56
C TYR A 5 -6.71 -3.07 13.81
N ALA A 6 -6.67 -2.21 14.83
CA ALA A 6 -7.74 -1.28 15.13
C ALA A 6 -7.40 0.10 14.53
N LEU A 7 -8.12 0.49 13.48
CA LEU A 7 -7.89 1.75 12.79
C LEU A 7 -8.94 2.79 13.20
N ARG A 8 -8.54 4.07 13.24
CA ARG A 8 -9.39 5.23 13.44
C ARG A 8 -9.27 6.15 12.24
N GLY A 9 -10.40 6.61 11.73
CA GLY A 9 -10.46 7.42 10.52
C GLY A 9 -11.77 7.17 9.76
N ASP A 10 -11.92 7.91 8.67
CA ASP A 10 -12.99 7.74 7.69
C ASP A 10 -12.55 6.74 6.60
N GLU A 11 -11.25 6.57 6.42
CA GLU A 11 -10.60 5.73 5.42
C GLU A 11 -9.52 4.86 6.07
N TRP A 12 -9.20 3.74 5.43
CA TRP A 12 -7.98 3.00 5.71
C TRP A 12 -7.01 3.18 4.53
N GLN A 13 -5.71 3.17 4.82
CA GLN A 13 -4.64 3.30 3.85
C GLN A 13 -3.61 2.18 4.04
N ILE A 14 -3.13 1.60 2.94
CA ILE A 14 -1.98 0.69 2.92
C ILE A 14 -0.90 1.27 2.02
N ASP A 15 0.32 1.28 2.55
CA ASP A 15 1.51 1.76 1.85
C ASP A 15 2.44 0.59 1.54
N ALA A 16 3.10 0.65 0.38
CA ALA A 16 4.12 -0.29 -0.04
C ALA A 16 5.27 0.40 -0.77
N ARG A 17 6.44 -0.23 -0.73
CA ARG A 17 7.55 0.05 -1.66
C ARG A 17 7.50 -0.96 -2.79
N LEU A 18 7.60 -0.48 -4.03
CA LEU A 18 7.62 -1.31 -5.23
C LEU A 18 8.95 -1.12 -5.95
N LEU A 19 9.50 -2.24 -6.44
CA LEU A 19 10.65 -2.27 -7.33
C LEU A 19 10.21 -2.82 -8.69
N LYS A 20 10.37 -1.99 -9.71
CA LYS A 20 10.13 -2.35 -11.10
C LYS A 20 11.46 -2.65 -11.77
N TRP A 21 11.52 -3.76 -12.52
CA TRP A 21 12.72 -4.17 -13.25
C TRP A 21 12.68 -3.69 -14.72
N ARG A 22 13.81 -3.18 -15.23
CA ARG A 22 14.05 -2.67 -16.58
C ARG A 22 14.26 -3.83 -17.55
N GLY A 23 13.52 -3.85 -18.66
CA GLY A 23 13.88 -4.66 -19.83
C GLY A 23 13.48 -6.15 -19.84
N ILE A 24 12.64 -6.62 -18.92
CA ILE A 24 12.09 -7.99 -18.96
C ILE A 24 10.56 -7.98 -19.13
N THR A 25 10.03 -6.90 -19.72
CA THR A 25 8.60 -6.68 -19.95
C THR A 25 7.93 -7.71 -20.86
N ASN A 26 8.71 -8.53 -21.58
CA ASN A 26 8.22 -9.54 -22.52
C ASN A 26 8.36 -10.99 -22.07
N VAL A 27 8.89 -11.27 -20.87
CA VAL A 27 8.91 -12.63 -20.32
C VAL A 27 7.86 -12.72 -19.21
N LEU A 28 6.78 -13.44 -19.51
CA LEU A 28 5.74 -13.88 -18.57
C LEU A 28 6.36 -14.26 -17.21
N GLY A 29 6.11 -13.47 -16.17
CA GLY A 29 6.38 -13.88 -14.78
C GLY A 29 7.45 -13.11 -13.98
N PHE A 30 7.93 -11.94 -14.41
CA PHE A 30 8.72 -11.09 -13.51
C PHE A 30 7.79 -10.28 -12.59
N ASP A 31 7.54 -10.85 -11.42
CA ASP A 31 6.71 -10.26 -10.37
C ASP A 31 7.37 -8.97 -9.84
N THR A 32 6.62 -7.87 -9.85
CA THR A 32 6.97 -6.64 -9.13
C THR A 32 7.32 -7.01 -7.70
N ALA A 33 8.57 -6.82 -7.30
CA ALA A 33 8.94 -7.00 -5.90
C ALA A 33 8.27 -5.90 -5.09
N TYR A 34 7.61 -6.29 -3.99
CA TYR A 34 6.90 -5.35 -3.14
C TYR A 34 7.16 -5.65 -1.67
N ARG A 35 7.10 -4.60 -0.85
CA ARG A 35 7.06 -4.73 0.61
C ARG A 35 5.97 -3.83 1.14
N LEU A 36 5.06 -4.41 1.92
CA LEU A 36 4.07 -3.64 2.66
C LEU A 36 4.78 -2.92 3.81
N GLU A 37 4.64 -1.60 3.88
CA GLU A 37 5.33 -0.78 4.87
C GLU A 37 4.43 -0.61 6.10
N ARG A 38 3.19 -0.16 5.89
CA ARG A 38 2.24 0.13 6.98
C ARG A 38 0.79 0.09 6.54
N ILE A 39 -0.07 -0.09 7.53
CA ILE A 39 -1.52 0.17 7.46
C ILE A 39 -1.87 1.31 8.42
N ALA A 40 -2.71 2.24 7.98
CA ALA A 40 -3.11 3.40 8.75
C ALA A 40 -4.60 3.67 8.59
N GLY A 41 -5.18 4.33 9.60
CA GLY A 41 -6.45 5.03 9.47
C GLY A 41 -6.20 6.48 9.07
N ARG A 42 -7.08 7.04 8.25
CA ARG A 42 -6.99 8.39 7.70
C ARG A 42 -8.32 9.11 7.84
N TYR A 43 -8.28 10.37 8.23
CA TYR A 43 -9.43 11.26 8.23
C TYR A 43 -9.46 12.05 6.91
N SER A 44 -10.63 12.16 6.30
CA SER A 44 -10.79 12.90 5.05
C SER A 44 -10.73 14.41 5.26
N ASP A 45 -11.21 14.87 6.41
CA ASP A 45 -11.11 16.26 6.86
C ASP A 45 -9.69 16.60 7.37
N ILE A 46 -9.12 17.70 6.87
CA ILE A 46 -7.73 18.09 7.15
C ILE A 46 -7.53 18.48 8.60
N ASP A 47 -8.49 19.19 9.20
CA ASP A 47 -8.38 19.63 10.59
C ASP A 47 -8.46 18.43 11.54
N ARG A 48 -9.34 17.47 11.21
CA ARG A 48 -9.41 16.19 11.91
C ARG A 48 -8.16 15.34 11.72
N GLU A 49 -7.58 15.23 10.53
CA GLU A 49 -6.34 14.47 10.32
C GLU A 49 -5.17 15.04 11.13
N ARG A 50 -5.16 16.36 11.37
CA ARG A 50 -4.14 17.03 12.19
C ARG A 50 -4.35 16.85 13.69
N ALA A 51 -5.60 16.95 14.17
CA ALA A 51 -5.89 17.01 15.59
C ALA A 51 -6.33 15.67 16.21
N SER A 52 -6.87 14.75 15.40
CA SER A 52 -7.44 13.49 15.89
C SER A 52 -6.37 12.43 16.14
N PRO A 53 -6.61 11.47 17.06
CA PRO A 53 -5.68 10.38 17.32
C PRO A 53 -5.43 9.52 16.07
N ARG A 54 -4.16 9.42 15.65
CA ARG A 54 -3.74 8.61 14.50
C ARG A 54 -3.53 7.15 14.90
N THR A 55 -3.91 6.23 14.02
CA THR A 55 -3.62 4.79 14.16
C THR A 55 -2.78 4.32 12.98
N VAL A 56 -1.57 3.85 13.26
CA VAL A 56 -0.61 3.40 12.24
C VAL A 56 0.10 2.17 12.76
N TYR A 57 0.19 1.12 11.93
CA TYR A 57 0.87 -0.12 12.26
C TYR A 57 1.81 -0.51 11.12
N ALA A 58 3.04 -0.88 11.46
CA ALA A 58 3.99 -1.42 10.49
C ALA A 58 3.55 -2.83 10.04
N LEU A 59 3.69 -3.12 8.75
CA LEU A 59 3.36 -4.43 8.16
C LEU A 59 4.60 -5.29 7.85
N HIS A 60 5.78 -4.71 8.00
CA HIS A 60 7.07 -5.41 7.98
C HIS A 60 7.71 -5.45 9.38
N PRO A 61 8.54 -6.46 9.68
CA PRO A 61 9.35 -6.46 10.90
C PRO A 61 10.37 -5.30 10.88
N PRO A 62 10.85 -4.84 12.04
CA PRO A 62 11.97 -3.91 12.10
C PRO A 62 13.20 -4.57 11.46
N GLU A 63 13.70 -4.02 10.35
CA GLU A 63 14.88 -4.56 9.68
C GLU A 63 16.14 -3.99 10.34
N GLY A 64 17.10 -4.87 10.67
CA GLY A 64 18.44 -4.43 11.06
C GLY A 64 19.24 -3.82 9.89
N VAL A 65 18.85 -4.15 8.65
CA VAL A 65 19.44 -3.64 7.40
C VAL A 65 18.30 -3.36 6.41
N ASP A 66 18.04 -2.10 6.04
CA ASP A 66 17.00 -1.74 5.05
C ASP A 66 17.45 -2.17 3.65
N VAL A 67 17.04 -3.36 3.22
CA VAL A 67 17.37 -3.93 1.90
C VAL A 67 16.97 -2.98 0.78
N TRP A 68 15.89 -2.22 0.98
CA TRP A 68 15.43 -1.23 0.02
C TRP A 68 16.30 0.02 -0.01
N ALA A 69 16.93 0.39 1.12
CA ALA A 69 17.94 1.46 1.13
C ALA A 69 19.20 1.05 0.38
N LEU A 70 19.64 -0.21 0.52
CA LEU A 70 20.75 -0.75 -0.25
C LEU A 70 20.42 -0.79 -1.75
N LEU A 71 19.24 -1.27 -2.12
CA LEU A 71 18.80 -1.26 -3.52
C LEU A 71 18.75 0.16 -4.09
N ARG A 72 18.33 1.16 -3.32
CA ARG A 72 18.43 2.58 -3.72
C ARG A 72 19.87 3.02 -3.94
N SER A 73 20.78 2.73 -3.01
CA SER A 73 22.16 3.20 -3.10
C SER A 73 22.94 2.54 -4.25
N TYR A 74 22.55 1.33 -4.66
CA TYR A 74 23.20 0.61 -5.75
C TYR A 74 22.43 0.68 -7.08
N HIS A 75 21.31 1.38 -7.16
CA HIS A 75 20.45 1.38 -8.36
C HIS A 75 21.20 1.79 -9.65
N ASP A 76 22.15 2.71 -9.55
CA ASP A 76 23.01 3.14 -10.67
C ASP A 76 23.92 2.02 -11.20
N TYR A 77 24.21 1.01 -10.39
CA TYR A 77 25.04 -0.16 -10.72
C TYR A 77 24.21 -1.40 -11.06
N VAL A 78 22.88 -1.32 -10.99
CA VAL A 78 21.95 -2.42 -11.27
C VAL A 78 21.21 -2.09 -12.57
N PRO A 79 21.76 -2.44 -13.76
CA PRO A 79 21.23 -2.01 -15.06
C PRO A 79 19.81 -2.50 -15.38
N TRP A 80 19.26 -3.37 -14.53
CA TRP A 80 17.96 -4.01 -14.64
C TRP A 80 16.95 -3.48 -13.61
N ALA A 81 17.26 -2.49 -12.77
CA ALA A 81 16.27 -1.79 -11.96
C ALA A 81 15.70 -0.60 -12.74
N ASP A 82 14.40 -0.61 -13.05
CA ASP A 82 13.74 0.48 -13.80
C ASP A 82 13.45 1.68 -12.92
N ALA A 83 12.73 1.40 -11.82
CA ALA A 83 12.25 2.41 -10.90
C ALA A 83 12.04 1.79 -9.52
N LEU A 84 12.38 2.58 -8.50
CA LEU A 84 11.95 2.34 -7.14
C LEU A 84 10.99 3.45 -6.72
N TYR A 85 9.80 3.09 -6.27
CA TYR A 85 8.80 4.07 -5.89
C TYR A 85 7.89 3.57 -4.77
N GLY A 86 7.26 4.53 -4.08
CA GLY A 86 6.21 4.25 -3.11
C GLY A 86 4.86 4.17 -3.78
N SER A 87 4.02 3.22 -3.35
CA SER A 87 2.62 3.15 -3.74
C SER A 87 1.74 3.10 -2.50
N ALA A 88 0.65 3.83 -2.53
CA ALA A 88 -0.34 3.84 -1.45
C ALA A 88 -1.73 3.72 -2.07
N THR A 89 -2.60 2.93 -1.43
CA THR A 89 -4.02 2.88 -1.76
C THR A 89 -4.82 3.10 -0.50
N TYR A 90 -5.90 3.85 -0.62
CA TYR A 90 -6.81 4.15 0.47
C TYR A 90 -8.25 4.12 -0.03
N VAL A 91 -9.15 3.63 0.83
CA VAL A 91 -10.57 3.50 0.53
C VAL A 91 -11.38 3.71 1.82
N PRO A 92 -12.66 4.08 1.73
CA PRO A 92 -13.51 4.32 2.89
C PRO A 92 -13.64 3.10 3.81
N ILE A 93 -13.70 3.37 5.12
CA ILE A 93 -14.11 2.41 6.13
C ILE A 93 -15.63 2.39 6.17
N ALA A 94 -16.22 1.21 6.06
CA ALA A 94 -17.66 1.01 6.21
C ALA A 94 -17.94 -0.33 6.90
N ASP A 95 -19.05 -0.40 7.61
CA ASP A 95 -19.45 -1.61 8.32
C ASP A 95 -19.62 -2.79 7.35
N GLY A 96 -19.01 -3.92 7.71
CA GLY A 96 -19.00 -5.12 6.89
C GLY A 96 -18.30 -5.01 5.54
N ALA A 97 -17.62 -3.90 5.19
CA ALA A 97 -16.94 -3.76 3.91
C ALA A 97 -15.69 -4.65 3.82
N ALA A 98 -15.54 -5.36 2.70
CA ALA A 98 -14.39 -6.21 2.41
C ALA A 98 -13.71 -5.76 1.12
N TYR A 99 -12.38 -5.65 1.15
CA TYR A 99 -11.56 -5.22 0.02
C TYR A 99 -10.43 -6.22 -0.23
N GLU A 100 -10.06 -6.37 -1.50
CA GLU A 100 -8.88 -7.10 -1.95
C GLU A 100 -7.83 -6.10 -2.40
N VAL A 101 -6.61 -6.19 -1.87
CA VAL A 101 -5.48 -5.34 -2.29
C VAL A 101 -4.57 -6.17 -3.19
N LYS A 102 -4.36 -5.70 -4.43
CA LYS A 102 -3.41 -6.30 -5.37
C LYS A 102 -2.26 -5.36 -5.68
N VAL A 103 -1.10 -5.94 -5.94
CA VAL A 103 0.04 -5.24 -6.54
C VAL A 103 -0.07 -5.38 -8.06
N SER A 104 0.01 -4.27 -8.78
CA SER A 104 0.12 -4.23 -10.24
C SER A 104 1.49 -3.67 -10.65
N GLN A 105 1.71 -3.52 -11.96
CA GLN A 105 2.91 -2.86 -12.49
C GLN A 105 2.96 -1.37 -12.14
N ASP A 106 1.81 -0.75 -11.88
CA ASP A 106 1.65 0.69 -11.65
C ASP A 106 1.46 1.05 -10.16
N GLY A 107 1.15 0.07 -9.30
CA GLY A 107 0.94 0.32 -7.88
C GLY A 107 0.01 -0.65 -7.16
N LEU A 108 -0.38 -0.27 -5.95
CA LEU A 108 -1.43 -0.94 -5.18
C LEU A 108 -2.82 -0.57 -5.72
N ILE A 109 -3.69 -1.57 -5.82
CA ILE A 109 -5.09 -1.40 -6.20
C ILE A 109 -5.97 -2.11 -5.18
N ALA A 110 -6.85 -1.35 -4.50
CA ALA A 110 -7.91 -1.89 -3.67
C ALA A 110 -9.19 -2.13 -4.50
N ARG A 111 -9.73 -3.35 -4.47
CA ARG A 111 -10.97 -3.74 -5.16
C ARG A 111 -12.04 -4.15 -4.14
N PRO A 112 -13.29 -3.70 -4.29
CA PRO A 112 -14.36 -4.12 -3.39
C PRO A 112 -14.75 -5.58 -3.63
N LEU A 113 -14.85 -6.37 -2.58
CA LEU A 113 -15.24 -7.78 -2.63
C LEU A 113 -16.73 -8.01 -2.35
N ASN A 114 -17.42 -7.03 -1.74
CA ASN A 114 -18.81 -7.19 -1.36
C ASN A 114 -19.65 -5.91 -1.60
N LEU A 115 -20.97 -6.03 -1.37
CA LEU A 115 -21.91 -4.94 -1.59
C LEU A 115 -21.64 -3.72 -0.70
N PRO A 116 -21.39 -3.86 0.63
CA PRO A 116 -21.02 -2.71 1.46
C PRO A 116 -19.79 -1.97 0.96
N ALA A 117 -18.73 -2.68 0.54
CA ALA A 117 -17.52 -2.06 -0.01
C ALA A 117 -17.80 -1.29 -1.32
N ARG A 118 -18.63 -1.85 -2.20
CA ARG A 118 -19.03 -1.16 -3.46
C ARG A 118 -19.86 0.10 -3.18
N GLN A 119 -20.79 0.03 -2.24
CA GLN A 119 -21.61 1.17 -1.83
C GLN A 119 -20.76 2.26 -1.19
N ALA A 120 -19.85 1.89 -0.30
CA ALA A 120 -18.92 2.82 0.35
C ALA A 120 -18.07 3.56 -0.69
N LEU A 121 -17.52 2.85 -1.68
CA LEU A 121 -16.78 3.47 -2.79
C LEU A 121 -17.65 4.38 -3.67
N GLY A 122 -18.91 4.00 -3.92
CA GLY A 122 -19.82 4.82 -4.73
C GLY A 122 -20.30 6.10 -4.04
N ALA A 123 -20.34 6.10 -2.70
CA ALA A 123 -20.67 7.27 -1.89
C ALA A 123 -19.45 8.15 -1.57
N TRP A 124 -18.26 7.70 -1.95
CA TRP A 124 -16.98 8.36 -1.66
C TRP A 124 -16.78 9.60 -2.54
N ARG A 125 -16.29 10.70 -1.96
CA ARG A 125 -16.19 12.00 -2.62
C ARG A 125 -14.88 12.70 -2.29
#